data_AF-A0A4Y1VEB3-F1
#
_entry.id   AF-A0A4Y1VEB3-F1
#
_cell.length_a   1.000
_cell.length_b   1.000
_cell.length_c   1.000
_cell.angle_alpha   90.00
_cell.angle_beta   90.00
_cell.angle_gamma   90.00
#
_symmetry.space_group_name_H-M   'P 1'
#
loop_
_entity.id
_entity.type
_entity.pdbx_description
1 polymer ?
#
loop_
_entity_poly.entity_id
_entity_poly.type
_entity_poly.pdbx_seq_one_letter_code
_entity_poly.pdbx_strand_id
1 'polypeptide(L)'
;MGLMEKQSFDSDRKEVLDHALLTSWFTTDQCIRLMDFYRFDSEKKQLMKKIYPKIADKPNFYYAIDKLTFSSDKNEINAFIKQYHEKNN
;
A
#
# COMPACT_ATOMS: atom_id res chain seq x y z
N MET A 1 14.22 -0.87 -25.74
CA MET A 1 13.82 -2.12 -25.06
C MET A 1 13.44 -1.94 -23.58
N GLY A 2 14.01 -0.99 -22.82
CA GLY A 2 13.80 -0.95 -21.36
C GLY A 2 12.41 -0.58 -20.79
N LEU A 3 11.44 -0.09 -21.60
CA LEU A 3 10.09 0.20 -21.10
C LEU A 3 9.19 -1.05 -21.06
N MET A 4 9.32 -1.94 -22.06
CA MET A 4 8.52 -3.17 -22.13
C MET A 4 8.94 -4.18 -21.05
N GLU A 5 10.24 -4.33 -20.80
CA GLU A 5 10.76 -5.22 -19.76
C GLU A 5 10.38 -4.74 -18.34
N LYS A 6 10.44 -3.42 -18.11
CA LYS A 6 10.02 -2.83 -16.81
C LYS A 6 8.53 -3.02 -16.55
N GLN A 7 7.69 -2.84 -17.56
CA GLN A 7 6.25 -3.08 -17.44
C GLN A 7 5.93 -4.55 -17.12
N SER A 8 6.64 -5.50 -17.73
CA SER A 8 6.49 -6.93 -17.40
C SER A 8 6.81 -7.18 -15.93
N PHE A 9 7.97 -6.71 -15.47
CA PHE A 9 8.41 -6.92 -14.08
C PHE A 9 7.52 -6.24 -13.04
N ASP A 10 6.97 -5.05 -13.34
CA ASP A 10 6.02 -4.37 -12.46
C ASP A 10 4.68 -5.11 -12.36
N SER A 11 4.28 -5.80 -13.44
CA SER A 11 3.04 -6.56 -13.50
C SER A 11 3.16 -7.86 -12.71
N ASP A 12 4.25 -8.60 -12.89
CA ASP A 12 4.54 -9.85 -12.18
C ASP A 12 4.59 -9.62 -10.66
N ARG A 13 5.22 -8.51 -10.22
CA ARG A 13 5.28 -8.16 -8.79
C ARG A 13 3.90 -7.82 -8.20
N LYS A 14 3.04 -7.16 -8.98
CA LYS A 14 1.66 -6.88 -8.56
C LYS A 14 0.86 -8.16 -8.42
N GLU A 15 1.01 -9.11 -9.35
CA GLU A 15 0.32 -10.41 -9.27
C GLU A 15 0.75 -11.22 -8.04
N VAL A 16 2.05 -11.26 -7.74
CA VAL A 16 2.57 -11.92 -6.53
C VAL A 16 2.02 -11.27 -5.26
N LEU A 17 2.01 -9.93 -5.19
CA LEU A 17 1.42 -9.21 -4.07
C LEU A 17 -0.07 -9.52 -3.93
N ASP A 18 -0.80 -9.58 -5.03
CA ASP A 18 -2.24 -9.84 -5.04
C ASP A 18 -2.56 -11.22 -4.48
N HIS A 19 -1.80 -12.23 -4.88
CA HIS A 19 -1.90 -13.56 -4.31
C HIS A 19 -1.58 -13.58 -2.81
N ALA A 20 -0.52 -12.89 -2.39
CA ALA A 20 -0.15 -12.83 -0.98
C ALA A 20 -1.23 -12.14 -0.10
N LEU A 21 -1.89 -11.10 -0.64
CA LEU A 21 -2.98 -10.40 0.03
C LEU A 21 -4.21 -11.29 0.26
N LEU A 22 -4.43 -12.32 -0.56
CA LEU A 22 -5.54 -13.26 -0.37
C LEU A 22 -5.35 -14.09 0.90
N THR A 23 -4.13 -14.56 1.16
CA THR A 23 -3.85 -15.61 2.15
C THR A 23 -3.14 -15.12 3.41
N SER A 24 -2.54 -13.94 3.38
CA SER A 24 -1.60 -13.50 4.43
C SER A 24 -2.01 -12.19 5.10
N TRP A 25 -1.60 -12.05 6.35
CA TRP A 25 -1.63 -10.79 7.09
C TRP A 25 -0.25 -10.15 7.08
N PHE A 26 -0.22 -8.82 7.14
CA PHE A 26 1.01 -8.02 7.07
C PHE A 26 1.10 -7.10 8.28
N THR A 27 2.33 -6.82 8.70
CA THR A 27 2.62 -5.72 9.62
C THR A 27 2.76 -4.40 8.85
N THR A 28 2.60 -3.29 9.56
CA THR A 28 2.83 -1.95 9.01
C THR A 28 4.25 -1.81 8.47
N ASP A 29 5.23 -2.37 9.18
CA ASP A 29 6.63 -2.38 8.77
C ASP A 29 6.86 -3.18 7.46
N GLN A 30 6.17 -4.30 7.27
CA GLN A 30 6.16 -5.01 5.97
C GLN A 30 5.53 -4.15 4.86
N CYS A 31 4.46 -3.41 5.15
CA CYS A 31 3.88 -2.46 4.19
C CYS A 31 4.89 -1.36 3.81
N ILE A 32 5.63 -0.80 4.77
CA ILE A 32 6.66 0.21 4.52
C ILE A 32 7.74 -0.34 3.58
N ARG A 33 8.25 -1.54 3.84
CA ARG A 33 9.21 -2.19 2.94
C ARG A 33 8.66 -2.39 1.53
N LEU A 34 7.38 -2.71 1.39
CA LEU A 34 6.74 -2.83 0.08
C LEU A 34 6.64 -1.47 -0.63
N MET A 35 6.43 -0.37 0.11
CA MET A 35 6.37 0.98 -0.44
C MET A 35 7.72 1.43 -1.03
N ASP A 36 8.85 0.93 -0.51
CA ASP A 36 10.19 1.29 -1.00
C ASP A 36 10.45 0.82 -2.45
N PHE A 37 9.68 -0.15 -2.95
CA PHE A 37 9.76 -0.57 -4.36
C PHE A 37 9.09 0.40 -5.34
N TYR A 38 8.32 1.36 -4.84
CA TYR A 38 7.57 2.32 -5.65
C TYR A 38 8.22 3.69 -5.60
N ARG A 39 8.44 4.27 -6.79
CA ARG A 39 9.06 5.59 -6.92
C ARG A 39 8.08 6.71 -6.60
N PHE A 40 6.82 6.55 -7.00
CA PHE A 40 5.82 7.61 -6.90
C PHE A 40 4.81 7.33 -5.78
N ASP A 41 4.42 8.39 -5.07
CA ASP A 41 3.43 8.31 -3.99
C ASP A 41 2.04 7.91 -4.50
N SER A 42 1.72 8.17 -5.77
CA SER A 42 0.50 7.65 -6.41
C SER A 42 0.43 6.12 -6.38
N GLU A 43 1.54 5.44 -6.63
CA GLU A 43 1.63 3.97 -6.60
C GLU A 43 1.64 3.46 -5.16
N LYS A 44 2.38 4.11 -4.26
CA LYS A 44 2.38 3.79 -2.83
C LYS A 44 0.98 3.89 -2.24
N LYS A 45 0.21 4.92 -2.57
CA LYS A 45 -1.18 5.06 -2.13
C LYS A 45 -2.06 3.91 -2.61
N GLN A 46 -1.90 3.48 -3.86
CA GLN A 46 -2.64 2.33 -4.38
C GLN A 46 -2.31 1.06 -3.59
N LEU A 47 -1.02 0.80 -3.33
CA LEU A 47 -0.57 -0.29 -2.45
C LEU A 47 -1.20 -0.18 -1.07
N MET A 48 -1.10 0.98 -0.42
CA MET A 48 -1.59 1.21 0.94
C MET A 48 -3.09 0.91 1.07
N LYS A 49 -3.91 1.40 0.13
CA LYS A 49 -5.35 1.12 0.10
C LYS A 49 -5.65 -0.37 -0.04
N LYS A 50 -4.84 -1.08 -0.82
CA LYS A 50 -5.03 -2.51 -1.09
C LYS A 50 -4.61 -3.39 0.08
N ILE A 51 -3.51 -3.05 0.74
CA ILE A 51 -2.95 -3.84 1.85
C ILE A 51 -3.60 -3.54 3.20
N TYR A 52 -4.13 -2.33 3.39
CA TYR A 52 -4.69 -1.88 4.67
C TYR A 52 -5.69 -2.86 5.32
N PRO A 53 -6.64 -3.49 4.58
CA PRO A 53 -7.54 -4.49 5.15
C PRO A 53 -6.79 -5.66 5.81
N LYS A 54 -5.62 -6.03 5.26
CA LYS A 54 -4.76 -7.16 5.66
C LYS A 54 -3.64 -6.75 6.61
N ILE A 55 -3.66 -5.54 7.16
CA ILE A 55 -2.72 -5.12 8.20
C ILE A 55 -3.17 -5.66 9.57
N ALA A 56 -2.26 -6.34 10.27
CA ALA A 56 -2.49 -6.93 11.59
C ALA A 56 -2.39 -5.88 12.71
N ASP A 57 -1.45 -4.94 12.60
CA ASP A 57 -1.16 -3.89 13.58
C ASP A 57 -1.66 -2.51 13.11
N LYS A 58 -2.94 -2.43 12.73
CA LYS A 58 -3.57 -1.20 12.18
C LYS A 58 -3.30 0.09 12.98
N PRO A 59 -3.23 0.08 14.33
CA PRO A 59 -2.87 1.27 15.11
C PRO A 59 -1.52 1.89 14.74
N ASN A 60 -0.58 1.10 14.20
CA ASN A 60 0.75 1.57 13.79
C ASN A 60 0.78 2.15 12.38
N PHE A 61 -0.30 2.03 11.60
CA PHE A 61 -0.29 2.32 10.15
C PHE A 61 0.04 3.78 9.81
N TYR A 62 -0.04 4.70 10.77
CA TYR A 62 0.43 6.08 10.60
C TYR A 62 1.92 6.17 10.21
N TYR A 63 2.76 5.21 10.65
CA TYR A 63 4.15 5.15 10.21
C TYR A 63 4.30 4.93 8.71
N ALA A 64 3.38 4.18 8.09
CA ALA A 64 3.36 4.02 6.63
C ALA A 64 2.86 5.30 5.94
N ILE A 65 1.84 5.95 6.50
CA ILE A 65 1.33 7.24 6.00
C ILE A 65 2.44 8.30 6.02
N ASP A 66 3.28 8.30 7.04
CA ASP A 66 4.38 9.26 7.16
C ASP A 66 5.49 9.10 6.12
N LYS A 67 5.53 7.96 5.41
CA LYS A 67 6.44 7.75 4.26
C LYS A 67 5.97 8.43 2.97
N LEU A 68 4.76 8.98 2.93
CA LEU A 68 4.28 9.81 1.83
C LEU A 68 4.87 11.22 1.94
N THR A 69 5.26 11.78 0.80
CA THR A 69 5.93 13.07 0.69
C THR A 69 4.95 14.21 0.86
N PHE A 70 3.80 14.14 0.19
CA PHE A 70 2.83 15.23 0.14
C PHE A 70 1.73 15.08 1.20
N SER A 71 1.39 16.19 1.86
CA SER A 71 0.32 16.22 2.85
C SER A 71 -1.06 15.86 2.26
N SER A 72 -1.30 16.21 0.99
CA SER A 72 -2.50 15.81 0.26
C SER A 72 -2.65 14.29 0.18
N ASP A 73 -1.54 13.59 -0.06
CA ASP A 73 -1.52 12.14 -0.16
C ASP A 73 -1.75 11.47 1.19
N LYS A 74 -1.17 12.03 2.27
CA LYS A 74 -1.45 11.61 3.65
C LYS A 74 -2.93 11.78 4.00
N ASN A 75 -3.51 12.93 3.67
CA ASN A 75 -4.92 13.23 3.93
C ASN A 75 -5.85 12.27 3.18
N GLU A 76 -5.53 11.93 1.93
CA GLU A 76 -6.30 10.98 1.14
C GLU A 76 -6.32 9.58 1.78
N ILE A 77 -5.17 9.08 2.24
CA ILE A 77 -5.11 7.78 2.93
C ILE A 77 -5.84 7.81 4.27
N ASN A 78 -5.69 8.88 5.06
CA ASN A 78 -6.45 9.04 6.30
C ASN A 78 -7.97 9.04 6.07
N ALA A 79 -8.43 9.75 5.04
CA ALA A 79 -9.84 9.75 4.66
C ALA A 79 -10.32 8.34 4.26
N PHE A 80 -9.53 7.61 3.49
CA PHE A 80 -9.82 6.22 3.14
C PHE A 80 -9.92 5.31 4.38
N ILE A 81 -8.98 5.41 5.32
CA ILE A 81 -8.97 4.60 6.55
C ILE A 81 -10.22 4.85 7.38
N LYS A 82 -10.62 6.12 7.52
CA LYS A 82 -11.85 6.50 8.22
C LYS A 82 -13.07 5.85 7.56
N GLN A 83 -13.21 5.99 6.25
CA GLN A 83 -14.31 5.38 5.48
C GLN A 83 -14.29 3.84 5.55
N TYR A 84 -13.11 3.23 5.60
CA TYR A 84 -12.99 1.78 5.73
C TYR A 84 -13.57 1.30 7.07
N HIS A 85 -13.22 1.94 8.18
CA HIS A 85 -13.76 1.58 9.50
C HIS A 85 -15.25 1.87 9.63
N GLU A 86 -15.74 2.97 9.06
CA GLU A 86 -17.17 3.29 9.02
C GLU A 86 -18.02 2.24 8.29
N LYS A 87 -17.45 1.55 7.28
CA LYS A 87 -18.14 0.53 6.48
C LYS A 87 -18.07 -0.88 7.05
N ASN A 88 -17.09 -1.16 7.93
CA ASN A 88 -16.83 -2.50 8.47
C ASN A 88 -17.18 -2.61 9.97
N ASN A 89 -17.70 -1.55 10.56
CA ASN A 89 -18.42 -1.55 11.84
C ASN A 89 -19.92 -1.72 11.60
#